data_AF-A0AAD0MQT7-F1
#
_entry.id   AF-A0AAD0MQT7-F1
#
_cell.length_a   1.000
_cell.length_b   1.000
_cell.length_c   1.000
_cell.angle_alpha   90.00
_cell.angle_beta   90.00
_cell.angle_gamma   90.00
#
_symmetry.space_group_name_H-M   'P 1'
#
loop_
_entity.id
_entity.type
_entity.pdbx_description
1 polymer ?
#
loop_
_entity_poly.entity_id
_entity_poly.type
_entity_poly.pdbx_seq_one_letter_code
_entity_poly.pdbx_strand_id
1 'polypeptide(L)'
;MNNEIEVDFLEPGLAIVISSLENVEAELKNKKELTSLLDNLNEVEELEDLTKLLNKLNDIEKDLLKEIKSLNHKEEFEIISDLQIAIAMSNFLAPNEFLFEFTDSIEAKSKANEIIVNQENILEIFKEIIIKKVNEVYGESLSKFKNVYDNENEFIKVLKIAFEESNLNDLREASKLMINLLKIDRTINDEKKYEFLEILNKAESLINLIDIWSQYEMDFEEE
;
A
#
# COMPACT_ATOMS: atom_id res chain seq x y z
N MET A 1 -15.01 -27.58 -7.36
CA MET A 1 -13.60 -27.18 -7.35
C MET A 1 -13.43 -26.29 -6.13
N ASN A 2 -12.46 -26.61 -5.27
CA ASN A 2 -12.03 -25.67 -4.24
C ASN A 2 -11.30 -24.57 -5.01
N ASN A 3 -11.87 -23.38 -5.07
CA ASN A 3 -11.12 -22.24 -5.56
C ASN A 3 -10.31 -21.79 -4.34
N GLU A 4 -9.06 -22.22 -4.29
CA GLU A 4 -8.07 -21.56 -3.43
C GLU A 4 -7.85 -20.16 -4.02
N ILE A 5 -7.60 -19.15 -3.18
CA ILE A 5 -7.12 -17.86 -3.66
C ILE A 5 -5.82 -18.15 -4.41
N GLU A 6 -5.83 -18.03 -5.74
CA GLU A 6 -4.64 -18.16 -6.55
C GLU A 6 -3.71 -16.97 -6.24
N VAL A 7 -2.40 -17.25 -6.15
CA VAL A 7 -1.37 -16.21 -5.93
C VAL A 7 -1.52 -15.10 -6.97
N ASP A 8 -2.00 -15.41 -8.16
CA ASP A 8 -2.38 -14.52 -9.26
C ASP A 8 -3.25 -13.33 -8.81
N PHE A 9 -4.15 -13.51 -7.84
CA PHE A 9 -4.96 -12.41 -7.32
C PHE A 9 -4.15 -11.43 -6.45
N LEU A 10 -3.11 -11.94 -5.79
CA LEU A 10 -2.21 -11.21 -4.89
C LEU A 10 -0.99 -10.65 -5.62
N GLU A 11 -0.68 -11.15 -6.81
CA GLU A 11 0.44 -10.70 -7.66
C GLU A 11 0.52 -9.17 -7.79
N PRO A 12 -0.59 -8.43 -7.98
CA PRO A 12 -0.54 -6.97 -8.06
C PRO A 12 -0.07 -6.32 -6.76
N GLY A 13 -0.47 -6.85 -5.61
CA GLY A 13 0.03 -6.41 -4.31
C GLY A 13 1.50 -6.79 -4.11
N LEU A 14 1.89 -8.00 -4.51
CA LEU A 14 3.27 -8.46 -4.46
C LEU A 14 4.19 -7.61 -5.34
N ALA A 15 3.73 -7.21 -6.53
CA ALA A 15 4.45 -6.33 -7.44
C ALA A 15 4.72 -4.95 -6.81
N ILE A 16 3.79 -4.42 -6.00
CA ILE A 16 4.02 -3.19 -5.22
C ILE A 16 5.12 -3.41 -4.19
N VAL A 17 5.05 -4.51 -3.43
CA VAL A 17 6.08 -4.83 -2.43
C VAL A 17 7.46 -4.93 -3.10
N ILE A 18 7.57 -5.69 -4.19
CA ILE A 18 8.85 -5.90 -4.90
C ILE A 18 9.37 -4.59 -5.46
N SER A 19 8.59 -3.87 -6.27
CA SER A 19 9.05 -2.63 -6.92
C SER A 19 9.46 -1.54 -5.92
N SER A 20 8.74 -1.40 -4.81
CA SER A 20 9.12 -0.49 -3.74
C SER A 20 10.41 -0.92 -3.03
N LEU A 21 10.61 -2.23 -2.79
CA LEU A 21 11.84 -2.73 -2.17
C LEU A 21 13.05 -2.65 -3.11
N GLU A 22 12.86 -2.77 -4.43
CA GLU A 22 13.91 -2.56 -5.43
C GLU A 22 14.42 -1.10 -5.39
N ASN A 23 13.53 -0.13 -5.24
CA ASN A 23 13.91 1.28 -5.05
C ASN A 23 14.75 1.47 -3.76
N VAL A 24 14.34 0.81 -2.67
CA VAL A 24 15.10 0.84 -1.40
C VAL A 24 16.47 0.18 -1.56
N GLU A 25 16.54 -0.96 -2.25
CA GLU A 25 17.78 -1.69 -2.47
C GLU A 25 18.79 -0.88 -3.30
N ALA A 26 18.31 -0.22 -4.36
CA ALA A 26 19.13 0.60 -5.25
C ALA A 26 19.92 1.67 -4.48
N GLU A 27 19.30 2.25 -3.44
CA GLU A 27 19.90 3.29 -2.61
C GLU A 27 20.75 2.74 -1.46
N LEU A 28 20.35 1.64 -0.83
CA LEU A 28 21.07 1.06 0.32
C LEU A 28 22.37 0.32 -0.06
N LYS A 29 22.54 -0.10 -1.32
CA LYS A 29 23.73 -0.77 -1.88
C LYS A 29 24.23 -2.00 -1.09
N ASN A 30 24.08 -3.19 -1.69
CA ASN A 30 24.63 -4.48 -1.21
C ASN A 30 24.10 -4.99 0.14
N LYS A 31 22.82 -4.77 0.44
CA LYS A 31 22.19 -5.39 1.62
C LYS A 31 21.75 -6.81 1.28
N LYS A 32 22.65 -7.77 1.46
CA LYS A 32 22.45 -9.20 1.14
C LYS A 32 21.12 -9.78 1.62
N GLU A 33 20.65 -9.35 2.79
CA GLU A 33 19.40 -9.83 3.34
C GLU A 33 18.17 -9.32 2.58
N LEU A 34 18.19 -8.04 2.14
CA LEU A 34 17.17 -7.46 1.29
C LEU A 34 17.22 -8.06 -0.12
N THR A 35 18.41 -8.18 -0.71
CA THR A 35 18.60 -8.86 -2.01
C THR A 35 18.03 -10.26 -1.99
N SER A 36 18.38 -11.04 -0.97
CA SER A 36 17.86 -12.40 -0.82
C SER A 36 16.35 -12.42 -0.59
N LEU A 37 15.77 -11.44 0.10
CA LEU A 37 14.33 -11.35 0.26
C LEU A 37 13.65 -11.06 -1.09
N LEU A 38 14.16 -10.10 -1.86
CA LEU A 38 13.68 -9.75 -3.20
C LEU A 38 13.76 -10.93 -4.17
N ASP A 39 14.89 -11.65 -4.21
CA ASP A 39 15.07 -12.83 -5.05
C ASP A 39 13.98 -13.89 -4.73
N ASN A 40 13.74 -14.15 -3.44
CA ASN A 40 12.73 -15.13 -3.03
C ASN A 40 11.29 -14.64 -3.27
N LEU A 41 11.02 -13.33 -3.16
CA LEU A 41 9.69 -12.78 -3.45
C LEU A 41 9.37 -12.86 -4.94
N ASN A 42 10.36 -12.73 -5.83
CA ASN A 42 10.17 -12.87 -7.28
C ASN A 42 9.89 -14.32 -7.73
N GLU A 43 10.27 -15.30 -6.92
CA GLU A 43 10.13 -16.74 -7.22
C GLU A 43 9.02 -17.42 -6.39
N VAL A 44 8.24 -16.65 -5.63
CA VAL A 44 7.26 -17.23 -4.71
C VAL A 44 6.01 -17.75 -5.42
N GLU A 45 5.72 -19.03 -5.26
CA GLU A 45 4.55 -19.69 -5.86
C GLU A 45 3.51 -20.15 -4.82
N GLU A 46 3.92 -20.33 -3.55
CA GLU A 46 3.06 -20.85 -2.50
C GLU A 46 2.68 -19.77 -1.47
N LEU A 47 1.40 -19.74 -1.07
CA LEU A 47 0.86 -18.80 -0.09
C LEU A 47 1.57 -18.86 1.27
N GLU A 48 1.92 -20.06 1.73
CA GLU A 48 2.62 -20.26 3.00
C GLU A 48 4.01 -19.60 2.97
N ASP A 49 4.72 -19.75 1.85
CA ASP A 49 6.04 -19.17 1.67
C ASP A 49 5.97 -17.66 1.46
N LEU A 50 4.96 -17.16 0.72
CA LEU A 50 4.68 -15.73 0.65
C LEU A 50 4.49 -15.14 2.05
N THR A 51 3.66 -15.78 2.88
CA THR A 51 3.43 -15.34 4.26
C THR A 51 4.73 -15.30 5.08
N LYS A 52 5.62 -16.29 4.93
CA LYS A 52 6.93 -16.29 5.60
C LYS A 52 7.81 -15.14 5.13
N LEU A 53 7.84 -14.85 3.82
CA LEU A 53 8.65 -13.78 3.25
C LEU A 53 8.14 -12.39 3.68
N LEU A 54 6.83 -12.17 3.68
CA LEU A 54 6.22 -10.93 4.17
C LEU A 54 6.48 -10.71 5.68
N ASN A 55 6.45 -11.77 6.49
CA ASN A 55 6.86 -11.68 7.89
C ASN A 55 8.35 -11.33 8.05
N LYS A 56 9.22 -11.92 7.22
CA LYS A 56 10.64 -11.57 7.20
C LYS A 56 10.87 -10.10 6.84
N LEU A 57 10.08 -9.55 5.90
CA LEU A 57 10.13 -8.12 5.58
C LEU A 57 9.82 -7.26 6.81
N ASN A 58 8.76 -7.59 7.54
CA ASN A 58 8.40 -6.90 8.79
C ASN A 58 9.51 -6.99 9.85
N ASP A 59 10.21 -8.12 9.94
CA ASP A 59 11.32 -8.30 10.89
C ASP A 59 12.52 -7.39 10.57
N ILE A 60 12.81 -7.15 9.29
CA ILE A 60 13.97 -6.35 8.85
C ILE A 60 13.67 -4.84 8.72
N GLU A 61 12.39 -4.43 8.77
CA GLU A 61 11.92 -3.05 8.58
C GLU A 61 12.72 -2.04 9.41
N LYS A 62 12.84 -2.29 10.72
CA LYS A 62 13.48 -1.34 11.65
C LYS A 62 14.96 -1.15 11.35
N ASP A 63 15.62 -2.18 10.84
CA ASP A 63 17.03 -2.12 10.51
C ASP A 63 17.25 -1.45 9.14
N LEU A 64 16.35 -1.67 8.16
CA LEU A 64 16.29 -0.87 6.93
C LEU A 64 16.09 0.61 7.24
N LEU A 65 15.12 0.96 8.09
CA LEU A 65 14.84 2.35 8.43
C LEU A 65 16.02 3.06 9.10
N LYS A 66 16.77 2.38 9.99
CA LYS A 66 17.98 2.94 10.60
C LYS A 66 19.06 3.20 9.57
N GLU A 67 19.25 2.28 8.63
CA GLU A 67 20.25 2.43 7.58
C GLU A 67 19.91 3.56 6.63
N ILE A 68 18.65 3.65 6.18
CA ILE A 68 18.17 4.74 5.32
C ILE A 68 18.47 6.11 5.96
N LYS A 69 18.11 6.27 7.25
CA LYS A 69 18.40 7.49 8.03
C LYS A 69 19.90 7.75 8.22
N SER A 70 20.75 6.73 8.15
CA SER A 70 22.19 6.88 8.28
C SER A 70 22.88 7.35 7.00
N LEU A 71 22.21 7.20 5.83
CA LEU A 71 22.75 7.65 4.55
C LEU A 71 22.89 9.18 4.47
N ASN A 72 22.10 9.93 5.26
CA ASN A 72 21.96 11.39 5.15
C ASN A 72 21.72 11.81 3.68
N HIS A 73 20.87 11.06 2.99
CA HIS A 73 20.63 11.23 1.56
C HIS A 73 19.60 12.32 1.31
N LYS A 74 19.73 13.04 0.18
CA LYS A 74 18.72 14.05 -0.22
C LYS A 74 17.33 13.41 -0.43
N GLU A 75 17.33 12.14 -0.80
CA GLU A 75 16.13 11.36 -1.14
C GLU A 75 15.68 10.47 0.02
N GLU A 76 16.13 10.74 1.26
CA GLU A 76 15.74 9.98 2.45
C GLU A 76 14.20 9.87 2.57
N PHE A 77 13.49 10.95 2.27
CA PHE A 77 12.02 10.96 2.33
C PHE A 77 11.40 9.98 1.32
N GLU A 78 11.91 9.96 0.08
CA GLU A 78 11.46 9.03 -0.97
C GLU A 78 11.73 7.59 -0.58
N ILE A 79 12.96 7.29 -0.12
CA ILE A 79 13.36 5.93 0.23
C ILE A 79 12.55 5.40 1.42
N ILE A 80 12.30 6.24 2.44
CA ILE A 80 11.40 5.88 3.55
C ILE A 80 9.98 5.67 3.04
N SER A 81 9.54 6.49 2.08
CA SER A 81 8.21 6.34 1.49
C SER A 81 8.06 4.99 0.79
N ASP A 82 9.03 4.59 -0.03
CA ASP A 82 9.05 3.29 -0.70
C ASP A 82 9.02 2.14 0.32
N LEU A 83 9.87 2.19 1.36
CA LEU A 83 9.86 1.17 2.41
C LEU A 83 8.49 1.08 3.10
N GLN A 84 7.88 2.22 3.45
CA GLN A 84 6.58 2.24 4.13
C GLN A 84 5.44 1.75 3.23
N ILE A 85 5.50 1.99 1.92
CA ILE A 85 4.55 1.42 0.95
C ILE A 85 4.68 -0.10 0.90
N ALA A 86 5.92 -0.62 0.81
CA ALA A 86 6.16 -2.06 0.82
C ALA A 86 5.64 -2.73 2.11
N ILE A 87 5.90 -2.12 3.27
CA ILE A 87 5.42 -2.62 4.56
C ILE A 87 3.90 -2.56 4.67
N ALA A 88 3.28 -1.44 4.24
CA ALA A 88 1.83 -1.31 4.26
C ALA A 88 1.16 -2.39 3.41
N MET A 89 1.62 -2.58 2.17
CA MET A 89 1.08 -3.60 1.27
C MET A 89 1.33 -5.02 1.81
N SER A 90 2.53 -5.30 2.33
CA SER A 90 2.85 -6.56 3.00
C SER A 90 1.89 -6.90 4.13
N ASN A 91 1.52 -5.90 4.93
CA ASN A 91 0.52 -6.09 5.98
C ASN A 91 -0.86 -6.37 5.40
N PHE A 92 -1.31 -5.64 4.37
CA PHE A 92 -2.59 -5.91 3.73
C PHE A 92 -2.69 -7.29 3.07
N LEU A 93 -1.56 -7.84 2.62
CA LEU A 93 -1.43 -9.20 2.10
C LEU A 93 -1.29 -10.28 3.20
N ALA A 94 -1.47 -9.97 4.48
CA ALA A 94 -1.48 -10.98 5.51
C ALA A 94 -2.83 -11.76 5.52
N PRO A 95 -2.84 -13.08 5.83
CA PRO A 95 -4.06 -13.91 5.75
C PRO A 95 -5.25 -13.49 6.62
N ASN A 96 -5.05 -12.62 7.62
CA ASN A 96 -6.12 -12.12 8.51
C ASN A 96 -6.38 -10.62 8.31
N GLU A 97 -5.91 -10.06 7.21
CA GLU A 97 -6.04 -8.63 6.92
C GLU A 97 -7.08 -8.41 5.83
N PHE A 98 -7.50 -7.15 5.71
CA PHE A 98 -8.77 -6.84 5.04
C PHE A 98 -8.85 -7.32 3.58
N LEU A 99 -7.74 -7.35 2.82
CA LEU A 99 -7.75 -7.83 1.43
C LEU A 99 -8.08 -9.32 1.36
N PHE A 100 -7.48 -10.13 2.24
CA PHE A 100 -7.75 -11.56 2.32
C PHE A 100 -9.16 -11.84 2.81
N GLU A 101 -9.56 -11.24 3.94
CA GLU A 101 -10.91 -11.41 4.49
C GLU A 101 -12.00 -10.99 3.50
N PHE A 102 -11.73 -9.94 2.73
CA PHE A 102 -12.65 -9.46 1.73
C PHE A 102 -12.75 -10.40 0.52
N THR A 103 -11.62 -10.94 0.05
CA THR A 103 -11.58 -11.93 -1.02
C THR A 103 -12.38 -13.18 -0.64
N ASP A 104 -12.15 -13.72 0.57
CA ASP A 104 -12.92 -14.85 1.12
C ASP A 104 -14.42 -14.55 1.19
N SER A 105 -14.78 -13.32 1.59
CA SER A 105 -16.16 -12.87 1.70
C SER A 105 -16.86 -12.80 0.34
N ILE A 106 -16.20 -12.28 -0.69
CA ILE A 106 -16.73 -12.30 -2.07
C ILE A 106 -16.96 -13.74 -2.51
N GLU A 107 -15.98 -14.61 -2.31
CA GLU A 107 -16.04 -15.99 -2.77
C GLU A 107 -17.20 -16.75 -2.10
N ALA A 108 -17.37 -16.57 -0.79
CA ALA A 108 -18.47 -17.15 -0.03
C ALA A 108 -19.85 -16.67 -0.53
N LYS A 109 -20.01 -15.36 -0.77
CA LYS A 109 -21.25 -14.78 -1.29
C LYS A 109 -21.57 -15.22 -2.72
N SER A 110 -20.54 -15.38 -3.55
CA SER A 110 -20.66 -15.92 -4.91
C SER A 110 -21.14 -17.38 -4.87
N LYS A 111 -20.52 -18.22 -4.03
CA LYS A 111 -20.96 -19.62 -3.81
C LYS A 111 -22.39 -19.72 -3.27
N ALA A 112 -22.82 -18.76 -2.46
CA ALA A 112 -24.19 -18.66 -1.94
C ALA A 112 -25.21 -18.09 -2.94
N ASN A 113 -24.79 -17.68 -4.15
CA ASN A 113 -25.59 -16.96 -5.15
C ASN A 113 -26.19 -15.64 -4.64
N GLU A 114 -25.56 -14.99 -3.65
CA GLU A 114 -25.98 -13.69 -3.13
C GLU A 114 -25.51 -12.54 -4.03
N ILE A 115 -24.40 -12.74 -4.73
CA ILE A 115 -23.82 -11.83 -5.71
C ILE A 115 -23.40 -12.62 -6.94
N ILE A 116 -23.45 -11.99 -8.12
CA ILE A 116 -22.87 -12.54 -9.34
C ILE A 116 -21.49 -11.91 -9.48
N VAL A 117 -20.43 -12.70 -9.41
CA VAL A 117 -19.05 -12.24 -9.61
C VAL A 117 -18.57 -12.81 -10.93
N ASN A 118 -18.11 -11.93 -11.82
CA ASN A 118 -17.45 -12.28 -13.06
C ASN A 118 -16.16 -11.46 -13.20
N GLN A 119 -15.35 -11.78 -14.21
CA GLN A 119 -14.10 -11.05 -14.47
C GLN A 119 -14.36 -9.55 -14.69
N GLU A 120 -15.47 -9.19 -15.34
CA GLU A 120 -15.85 -7.80 -15.66
C GLU A 120 -16.22 -6.95 -14.42
N ASN A 121 -16.64 -7.56 -13.30
CA ASN A 121 -17.16 -6.82 -12.16
C ASN A 121 -16.36 -6.98 -10.87
N ILE A 122 -15.47 -7.97 -10.79
CA ILE A 122 -14.68 -8.23 -9.58
C ILE A 122 -13.82 -7.00 -9.25
N LEU A 123 -13.18 -6.38 -10.25
CA LEU A 123 -12.33 -5.22 -10.06
C LEU A 123 -13.10 -4.00 -9.56
N GLU A 124 -14.27 -3.71 -10.11
CA GLU A 124 -15.10 -2.60 -9.64
C GLU A 124 -15.59 -2.85 -8.19
N ILE A 125 -15.91 -4.10 -7.83
CA ILE A 125 -16.24 -4.47 -6.46
C ILE A 125 -15.05 -4.21 -5.51
N PHE A 126 -13.84 -4.63 -5.90
CA PHE A 126 -12.63 -4.41 -5.10
C PHE A 126 -12.28 -2.93 -4.98
N LYS A 127 -12.38 -2.18 -6.07
CA LYS A 127 -12.15 -0.73 -6.11
C LYS A 127 -13.06 0.02 -5.15
N GLU A 128 -14.36 -0.26 -5.13
CA GLU A 128 -15.29 0.37 -4.19
C GLU A 128 -14.87 0.15 -2.73
N ILE A 129 -14.36 -1.04 -2.41
CA ILE A 129 -14.02 -1.42 -1.04
C ILE A 129 -12.66 -0.91 -0.62
N ILE A 130 -11.70 -0.89 -1.54
CA ILE A 130 -10.44 -0.21 -1.33
C ILE A 130 -10.66 1.29 -1.13
N ILE A 131 -11.52 1.94 -1.93
CA ILE A 131 -11.86 3.35 -1.75
C ILE A 131 -12.44 3.61 -0.36
N LYS A 132 -13.36 2.76 0.10
CA LYS A 132 -13.87 2.83 1.48
C LYS A 132 -12.72 2.70 2.49
N LYS A 133 -11.79 1.77 2.27
CA LYS A 133 -10.65 1.57 3.18
C LYS A 133 -9.68 2.75 3.21
N VAL A 134 -9.41 3.36 2.06
CA VAL A 134 -8.63 4.61 1.95
C VAL A 134 -9.31 5.73 2.74
N ASN A 135 -10.62 5.88 2.60
CA ASN A 135 -11.38 6.88 3.33
C ASN A 135 -11.40 6.62 4.83
N GLU A 136 -11.45 5.36 5.28
CA GLU A 136 -11.28 4.99 6.69
C GLU A 136 -9.90 5.42 7.21
N VAL A 137 -8.83 5.11 6.48
CA VAL A 137 -7.45 5.51 6.84
C VAL A 137 -7.36 7.02 6.99
N TYR A 138 -7.89 7.78 6.03
CA TYR A 138 -7.93 9.25 6.11
C TYR A 138 -8.81 9.76 7.26
N GLY A 139 -9.99 9.16 7.48
CA GLY A 139 -10.90 9.51 8.56
C GLY A 139 -10.28 9.34 9.94
N GLU A 140 -9.63 8.21 10.19
CA GLU A 140 -8.91 7.96 11.45
C GLU A 140 -7.75 8.95 11.64
N SER A 141 -7.05 9.26 10.56
CA SER A 141 -5.89 10.13 10.56
C SER A 141 -6.22 11.59 10.89
N LEU A 142 -7.41 12.08 10.54
CA LEU A 142 -7.85 13.46 10.84
C LEU A 142 -7.69 13.79 12.33
N SER A 143 -7.97 12.84 13.22
CA SER A 143 -7.81 13.02 14.66
C SER A 143 -6.36 13.18 15.08
N LYS A 144 -5.44 12.42 14.47
CA LYS A 144 -4.00 12.46 14.73
C LYS A 144 -3.38 13.76 14.22
N PHE A 145 -3.76 14.19 13.02
CA PHE A 145 -3.21 15.38 12.38
C PHE A 145 -3.69 16.70 12.99
N LYS A 146 -4.94 16.77 13.47
CA LYS A 146 -5.50 17.97 14.13
C LYS A 146 -4.74 18.43 15.39
N ASN A 147 -3.97 17.54 16.01
CA ASN A 147 -3.14 17.90 17.17
C ASN A 147 -1.83 18.60 16.79
N VAL A 148 -1.48 18.62 15.50
CA VAL A 148 -0.23 19.20 14.98
C VAL A 148 -0.52 20.34 14.01
N TYR A 149 -1.57 20.20 13.22
CA TYR A 149 -1.99 21.19 12.23
C TYR A 149 -3.28 21.91 12.62
N ASP A 150 -3.28 23.22 12.44
CA ASP A 150 -4.50 24.01 12.50
C ASP A 150 -5.47 23.65 11.37
N ASN A 151 -6.77 23.86 11.60
CA ASN A 151 -7.82 23.54 10.62
C ASN A 151 -7.70 24.31 9.29
N GLU A 152 -6.99 25.44 9.30
CA GLU A 152 -6.73 26.28 8.13
C GLU A 152 -5.50 25.85 7.32
N ASN A 153 -4.74 24.87 7.82
CA ASN A 153 -3.58 24.34 7.11
C ASN A 153 -4.04 23.61 5.83
N GLU A 154 -3.36 23.88 4.71
CA GLU A 154 -3.67 23.27 3.40
C GLU A 154 -3.63 21.73 3.46
N PHE A 155 -2.70 21.13 4.21
CA PHE A 155 -2.67 19.68 4.41
C PHE A 155 -3.98 19.15 4.99
N ILE A 156 -4.50 19.80 6.03
CA ILE A 156 -5.77 19.41 6.67
C ILE A 156 -6.97 19.64 5.74
N LYS A 157 -6.95 20.68 4.91
CA LYS A 157 -8.01 20.93 3.92
C LYS A 157 -8.04 19.82 2.88
N VAL A 158 -6.89 19.44 2.32
CA VAL A 158 -6.80 18.35 1.35
C VAL A 158 -7.27 17.03 1.98
N LEU A 159 -6.81 16.70 3.18
CA LEU A 159 -7.24 15.50 3.88
C LEU A 159 -8.75 15.45 4.14
N LYS A 160 -9.36 16.61 4.48
CA LYS A 160 -10.82 16.73 4.67
C LYS A 160 -11.60 16.49 3.37
N ILE A 161 -11.04 16.86 2.24
CA ILE A 161 -11.67 16.58 0.93
C ILE A 161 -11.49 15.10 0.61
N ALA A 162 -10.27 14.59 0.77
CA ALA A 162 -9.92 13.22 0.41
C ALA A 162 -10.75 12.16 1.15
N PHE A 163 -11.06 12.33 2.44
CA PHE A 163 -11.80 11.29 3.18
C PHE A 163 -13.27 11.14 2.73
N GLU A 164 -13.83 12.12 2.03
CA GLU A 164 -15.20 12.07 1.48
C GLU A 164 -15.21 11.69 -0.01
N GLU A 165 -14.04 11.56 -0.62
CA GLU A 165 -13.91 11.35 -2.06
C GLU A 165 -14.22 9.90 -2.44
N SER A 166 -14.88 9.74 -3.58
CA SER A 166 -15.26 8.44 -4.15
C SER A 166 -14.62 8.20 -5.53
N ASN A 167 -14.08 9.24 -6.14
CA ASN A 167 -13.35 9.14 -7.39
C ASN A 167 -11.88 8.75 -7.14
N LEU A 168 -11.43 7.67 -7.77
CA LEU A 168 -10.05 7.19 -7.64
C LEU A 168 -9.01 8.20 -8.12
N ASN A 169 -9.27 8.93 -9.20
CA ASN A 169 -8.31 9.92 -9.71
C ASN A 169 -8.14 11.08 -8.74
N ASP A 170 -9.25 11.57 -8.18
CA ASP A 170 -9.23 12.65 -7.19
C ASP A 170 -8.53 12.19 -5.89
N LEU A 171 -8.76 10.94 -5.46
CA LEU A 171 -8.01 10.33 -4.34
C LEU A 171 -6.51 10.23 -4.62
N ARG A 172 -6.12 9.80 -5.84
CA ARG A 172 -4.72 9.70 -6.27
C ARG A 172 -4.04 11.07 -6.26
N GLU A 173 -4.70 12.09 -6.78
CA GLU A 173 -4.19 13.46 -6.76
C GLU A 173 -4.06 14.00 -5.33
N ALA A 174 -5.08 13.76 -4.50
CA ALA A 174 -5.07 14.19 -3.10
C ALA A 174 -3.93 13.51 -2.32
N SER A 175 -3.74 12.20 -2.49
CA SER A 175 -2.67 11.43 -1.83
C SER A 175 -1.29 11.99 -2.18
N LYS A 176 -1.00 12.14 -3.48
CA LYS A 176 0.26 12.72 -3.98
C LYS A 176 0.47 14.15 -3.48
N LEU A 177 -0.59 14.95 -3.43
CA LEU A 177 -0.52 16.32 -2.92
C LEU A 177 -0.17 16.33 -1.42
N MET A 178 -0.83 15.50 -0.60
CA MET A 178 -0.57 15.41 0.84
C MET A 178 0.86 14.96 1.13
N ILE A 179 1.36 13.93 0.46
CA ILE A 179 2.75 13.45 0.61
C ILE A 179 3.75 14.56 0.25
N ASN A 180 3.52 15.28 -0.86
CA ASN A 180 4.37 16.38 -1.26
C ASN A 180 4.34 17.57 -0.29
N LEU A 181 3.16 17.91 0.24
CA LEU A 181 3.01 18.94 1.27
C LEU A 181 3.78 18.56 2.53
N LEU A 182 3.67 17.30 2.98
CA LEU A 182 4.37 16.78 4.14
C LEU A 182 5.91 16.79 3.95
N LYS A 183 6.38 16.42 2.75
CA LYS A 183 7.81 16.44 2.40
C LYS A 183 8.43 17.81 2.59
N ILE A 184 7.77 18.85 2.10
CA ILE A 184 8.29 20.23 2.12
C ILE A 184 8.03 20.95 3.45
N ASP A 185 7.20 20.38 4.32
CA ASP A 185 6.88 20.98 5.61
C ASP A 185 8.09 20.97 6.55
N ARG A 186 8.47 22.16 7.01
CA ARG A 186 9.61 22.38 7.92
C ARG A 186 9.17 22.66 9.35
N THR A 187 7.87 22.71 9.61
CA THR A 187 7.30 23.00 10.93
C THR A 187 7.23 21.77 11.83
N ILE A 188 7.33 20.58 11.25
CA ILE A 188 7.30 19.29 11.93
C ILE A 188 8.70 18.67 11.93
N ASN A 189 9.08 18.03 13.03
CA ASN A 189 10.31 17.26 13.11
C ASN A 189 10.23 15.96 12.28
N ASP A 190 11.38 15.37 11.96
CA ASP A 190 11.43 14.23 11.04
C ASP A 190 10.75 12.98 11.60
N GLU A 191 10.84 12.73 12.91
CA GLU A 191 10.16 11.60 13.56
C GLU A 191 8.64 11.66 13.33
N LYS A 192 8.04 12.81 13.64
CA LYS A 192 6.59 12.99 13.46
C LYS A 192 6.19 13.03 11.99
N LYS A 193 7.06 13.58 11.13
CA LYS A 193 6.87 13.55 9.68
C LYS A 193 6.81 12.12 9.15
N TYR A 194 7.70 11.23 9.60
CA TYR A 194 7.70 9.84 9.15
C TYR A 194 6.53 9.01 9.72
N GLU A 195 6.06 9.30 10.94
CA GLU A 195 4.80 8.73 11.44
C GLU A 195 3.60 9.14 10.58
N PHE A 196 3.58 10.40 10.15
CA PHE A 196 2.53 10.96 9.29
C PHE A 196 2.59 10.38 7.89
N LEU A 197 3.80 10.23 7.34
CA LEU A 197 4.04 9.60 6.05
C LEU A 197 3.58 8.14 6.04
N GLU A 198 3.82 7.39 7.13
CA GLU A 198 3.37 5.99 7.23
C GLU A 198 1.85 5.86 7.06
N ILE A 199 1.08 6.80 7.64
CA ILE A 199 -0.39 6.82 7.50
C ILE A 199 -0.79 7.12 6.05
N LEU A 200 -0.15 8.11 5.41
CA LEU A 200 -0.43 8.44 4.02
C LEU A 200 -0.06 7.30 3.08
N ASN A 201 1.06 6.63 3.32
CA ASN A 201 1.53 5.52 2.50
C ASN A 201 0.66 4.27 2.62
N LYS A 202 -0.07 4.08 3.72
CA LYS A 202 -1.14 3.06 3.79
C LYS A 202 -2.21 3.34 2.75
N ALA A 203 -2.68 4.58 2.65
CA ALA A 203 -3.65 4.95 1.62
C ALA A 203 -3.06 4.91 0.20
N GLU A 204 -1.85 5.43 -0.01
CA GLU A 204 -1.16 5.40 -1.31
C GLU A 204 -0.96 3.97 -1.81
N SER A 205 -0.55 3.04 -0.95
CA SER A 205 -0.35 1.64 -1.32
C SER A 205 -1.65 0.99 -1.84
N LEU A 206 -2.79 1.35 -1.26
CA LEU A 206 -4.10 0.87 -1.67
C LEU A 206 -4.58 1.50 -2.99
N ILE A 207 -4.32 2.80 -3.18
CA ILE A 207 -4.59 3.47 -4.45
C ILE A 207 -3.75 2.84 -5.57
N ASN A 208 -2.46 2.60 -5.31
CA ASN A 208 -1.55 1.93 -6.25
C ASN A 208 -2.00 0.51 -6.59
N LEU A 209 -2.59 -0.22 -5.63
CA LEU A 209 -3.13 -1.56 -5.87
C LEU A 209 -4.24 -1.55 -6.91
N ILE A 210 -5.17 -0.59 -6.83
CA ILE A 210 -6.21 -0.44 -7.87
C ILE A 210 -5.57 -0.10 -9.22
N ASP A 211 -4.58 0.81 -9.24
CA ASP A 211 -3.92 1.23 -10.47
C ASP A 211 -3.23 0.07 -11.19
N ILE A 212 -2.55 -0.80 -10.44
CA ILE A 212 -1.91 -1.98 -11.01
C ILE A 212 -2.96 -2.99 -11.47
N TRP A 213 -3.99 -3.28 -10.66
CA TRP A 213 -5.07 -4.18 -11.10
C TRP A 213 -5.72 -3.74 -12.41
N SER A 214 -5.97 -2.43 -12.59
CA SER A 214 -6.50 -1.89 -13.84
C SER A 214 -5.54 -2.02 -15.03
N GLN A 215 -4.23 -2.11 -14.80
CA GLN A 215 -3.25 -2.37 -15.87
C GLN A 215 -3.26 -3.84 -16.31
N TYR A 216 -3.32 -4.77 -15.35
CA TYR A 216 -3.42 -6.20 -15.66
C TYR A 216 -4.68 -6.52 -16.49
N GLU A 217 -5.81 -5.86 -16.23
CA GLU A 217 -7.05 -6.03 -17.01
C GLU A 217 -6.89 -5.62 -18.48
N MET A 218 -6.18 -4.52 -18.75
CA MET A 218 -5.92 -4.07 -20.13
C MET A 218 -5.09 -5.08 -20.91
N ASP A 219 -4.16 -5.77 -20.25
CA ASP A 219 -3.31 -6.78 -20.89
C ASP A 219 -4.09 -8.08 -21.21
N PHE A 220 -5.15 -8.40 -20.45
CA PHE A 220 -6.04 -9.54 -20.76
C PHE A 220 -7.03 -9.27 -21.91
N GLU A 221 -7.37 -8.01 -22.20
CA GLU A 221 -8.23 -7.67 -23.35
C GLU A 221 -7.49 -7.67 -24.70
N GLU A 222 -6.16 -7.67 -24.69
CA GLU A 222 -5.31 -7.68 -25.91
C GLU A 222 -4.86 -9.08 -26.39
N GLU A 223 -5.25 -10.18 -25.70
CA GLU A 223 -5.06 -11.58 -26.13
C GLU A 223 -6.28 -12.21 -26.83
#